data_AF-A0A386ZCC2-F1
#
_entry.id   AF-A0A386ZCC2-F1
#
_cell.length_a   1.000
_cell.length_b   1.000
_cell.length_c   1.000
_cell.angle_alpha   90.00
_cell.angle_beta   90.00
_cell.angle_gamma   90.00
#
_symmetry.space_group_name_H-M   'P 1'
#
loop_
_entity.id
_entity.type
_entity.pdbx_description
1 polymer ?
#
loop_
_entity_poly.entity_id
_entity_poly.type
_entity_poly.pdbx_seq_one_letter_code
_entity_poly.pdbx_strand_id
1 'polypeptide(L)'
;MIRSRAAYPSCSRSQLAGQRPVDDARQLGWMLGPLRVHALTAFESRSNRDMLGGPGHRISTMRFFWPNPITTQVVTAAGWTPARRIDIAMWVDSLEGEGYQVTRSAASILEGFGNLALHIPEIPGSERPAETLFFDPIDVGSGMYERYADLELAIGHRMTPLAVNSTGTAFLLVLDNGSVVSDGPHGLQLLGNTFPQALDLSVCRHRSPISLLTYNYTRPRRPVHA
;
A
#
# COMPACT_ATOMS: atom_id res chain seq x y z
N MET A 1 -34.93 42.11 7.08
CA MET A 1 -34.75 41.57 5.71
C MET A 1 -33.41 40.86 5.68
N ILE A 2 -33.39 39.57 6.05
CA ILE A 2 -33.48 38.36 5.19
C ILE A 2 -32.16 38.07 4.46
N ARG A 3 -31.60 36.91 4.84
CA ARG A 3 -30.39 36.24 4.35
C ARG A 3 -30.58 35.70 2.92
N SER A 4 -29.49 35.61 2.16
CA SER A 4 -29.31 34.65 1.04
C SER A 4 -27.81 34.43 0.84
N ARG A 5 -27.19 33.36 1.40
CA ARG A 5 -26.97 32.02 0.80
C ARG A 5 -26.50 32.07 -0.67
N ALA A 6 -25.18 32.21 -0.86
CA ALA A 6 -24.52 31.77 -2.08
C ALA A 6 -24.38 30.24 -2.05
N ALA A 7 -25.03 29.58 -3.01
CA ALA A 7 -24.97 28.15 -3.24
C ALA A 7 -23.64 27.79 -3.92
N TYR A 8 -22.97 26.77 -3.39
CA TYR A 8 -21.90 26.07 -4.11
C TYR A 8 -22.54 25.26 -5.24
N PRO A 9 -22.02 25.32 -6.48
CA PRO A 9 -22.48 24.43 -7.54
C PRO A 9 -22.01 23.00 -7.22
N SER A 10 -22.99 22.12 -7.06
CA SER A 10 -22.86 20.68 -7.08
C SER A 10 -22.17 20.24 -8.38
N CYS A 11 -20.91 19.80 -8.28
CA CYS A 11 -20.19 19.23 -9.41
C CYS A 11 -20.72 17.81 -9.67
N SER A 12 -21.38 17.68 -10.81
CA SER A 12 -21.99 16.45 -11.31
C SER A 12 -20.95 15.35 -11.52
N ARG A 13 -21.23 14.18 -10.96
CA ARG A 13 -20.51 12.92 -11.12
C ARG A 13 -20.74 12.36 -12.53
N SER A 14 -20.25 13.01 -13.59
CA SER A 14 -20.35 12.51 -14.97
C SER A 14 -19.45 13.28 -15.96
N GLN A 15 -18.14 13.46 -15.73
CA GLN A 15 -17.26 13.99 -16.79
C GLN A 15 -15.73 13.84 -16.61
N LEU A 16 -15.27 12.89 -15.79
CA LEU A 16 -13.86 12.45 -15.77
C LEU A 16 -13.78 11.02 -16.31
N ALA A 17 -14.11 10.85 -17.60
CA ALA A 17 -13.70 9.69 -18.37
C ALA A 17 -12.39 10.06 -19.10
N GLY A 18 -11.31 10.18 -18.32
CA GLY A 18 -9.96 10.00 -18.82
C GLY A 18 -9.51 8.64 -18.31
N GLN A 19 -9.18 7.71 -19.21
CA GLN A 19 -8.59 6.41 -18.90
C GLN A 19 -7.63 6.53 -17.71
N ARG A 20 -7.94 5.84 -16.60
CA ARG A 20 -6.94 5.61 -15.56
C ARG A 20 -5.87 4.67 -16.17
N PRO A 21 -4.57 4.96 -16.02
CA PRO A 21 -3.50 4.07 -16.52
C PRO A 21 -3.47 2.67 -15.87
N VAL A 22 -4.30 2.44 -14.84
CA VAL A 22 -4.32 1.20 -14.04
C VAL A 22 -4.84 0.00 -14.84
N ASP A 23 -5.73 0.20 -15.82
CA ASP A 23 -6.30 -0.91 -16.61
C ASP A 23 -5.26 -1.55 -17.56
N ASP A 24 -4.31 -0.78 -18.09
CA ASP A 24 -3.21 -1.30 -18.92
C ASP A 24 -2.08 -1.92 -18.07
N ALA A 25 -1.80 -1.34 -16.89
CA ALA A 25 -0.82 -1.89 -15.96
C ALA A 25 -1.27 -3.25 -15.40
N ARG A 26 -2.59 -3.45 -15.24
CA ARG A 26 -3.15 -4.77 -14.97
C ARG A 26 -2.63 -5.74 -16.02
N GLN A 27 -2.79 -5.53 -17.32
CA GLN A 27 -2.39 -6.49 -18.37
C GLN A 27 -0.89 -6.83 -18.43
N LEU A 28 0.01 -5.94 -18.02
CA LEU A 28 1.47 -6.21 -18.05
C LEU A 28 1.97 -7.03 -16.85
N GLY A 29 1.21 -7.12 -15.75
CA GLY A 29 1.53 -7.96 -14.59
C GLY A 29 1.33 -9.48 -14.80
N TRP A 30 0.67 -9.90 -15.88
CA TRP A 30 0.20 -11.29 -16.08
C TRP A 30 1.20 -12.23 -16.77
N MET A 31 2.39 -11.78 -17.14
CA MET A 31 3.39 -12.64 -17.82
C MET A 31 4.29 -13.43 -16.86
N LEU A 32 3.80 -13.76 -15.67
CA LEU A 32 4.62 -14.44 -14.65
C LEU A 32 4.26 -15.92 -14.58
N GLY A 33 5.11 -16.77 -15.18
CA GLY A 33 5.08 -18.22 -14.99
C GLY A 33 5.37 -18.61 -13.53
N PRO A 34 5.41 -19.92 -13.21
CA PRO A 34 5.50 -20.40 -11.82
C PRO A 34 6.69 -19.78 -11.08
N LEU A 35 6.37 -19.01 -10.04
CA LEU A 35 7.34 -18.31 -9.19
C LEU A 35 8.09 -19.31 -8.32
N ARG A 36 9.42 -19.38 -8.46
CA ARG A 36 10.28 -19.97 -7.44
C ARG A 36 10.70 -18.88 -6.48
N VAL A 37 10.12 -18.92 -5.29
CA VAL A 37 10.42 -18.02 -4.18
C VAL A 37 11.65 -18.53 -3.43
N HIS A 38 12.67 -17.69 -3.27
CA HIS A 38 13.80 -17.95 -2.37
C HIS A 38 13.77 -16.91 -1.25
N ALA A 39 13.59 -17.36 -0.01
CA ALA A 39 13.72 -16.51 1.16
C ALA A 39 15.20 -16.15 1.37
N LEU A 40 15.51 -14.86 1.41
CA LEU A 40 16.89 -14.38 1.56
C LEU A 40 17.28 -14.09 3.02
N THR A 41 16.29 -13.95 3.90
CA THR A 41 16.52 -13.68 5.33
C THR A 41 15.43 -14.30 6.20
N ALA A 42 15.81 -14.84 7.36
CA ALA A 42 14.85 -15.19 8.40
C ALA A 42 14.27 -13.89 8.98
N PHE A 43 13.00 -13.63 8.71
CA PHE A 43 12.30 -12.46 9.24
C PHE A 43 11.85 -12.73 10.68
N GLU A 44 12.70 -12.41 11.65
CA GLU A 44 12.35 -12.50 13.07
C GLU A 44 11.65 -11.20 13.52
N SER A 45 10.34 -11.30 13.78
CA SER A 45 9.54 -10.22 14.33
C SER A 45 10.00 -9.84 15.75
N ARG A 46 10.47 -8.59 15.95
CA ARG A 46 10.44 -7.99 17.29
C ARG A 46 9.01 -7.59 17.61
N SER A 47 8.37 -8.36 18.48
CA SER A 47 7.02 -8.09 19.00
C SER A 47 6.96 -6.68 19.59
N ASN A 48 6.19 -5.79 18.96
CA ASN A 48 5.95 -4.45 19.45
C ASN A 48 4.85 -4.51 20.53
N ARG A 49 5.25 -4.92 21.73
CA ARG A 49 4.36 -5.13 22.87
C ARG A 49 4.20 -3.82 23.64
N ASP A 50 3.47 -2.87 23.07
CA ASP A 50 3.11 -1.61 23.76
C ASP A 50 1.85 -0.96 23.14
N MET A 51 0.71 -1.67 23.01
CA MET A 51 -0.58 -1.04 22.66
C MET A 51 -1.82 -1.75 23.22
N LEU A 52 -1.77 -2.31 24.44
CA LEU A 52 -2.96 -2.84 25.10
C LEU A 52 -3.17 -2.20 26.48
N GLY A 53 -3.90 -1.08 26.48
CA GLY A 53 -4.50 -0.50 27.68
C GLY A 53 -6.03 -0.59 27.62
N GLY A 54 -6.61 -1.40 28.52
CA GLY A 54 -7.90 -1.25 29.23
C GLY A 54 -9.23 -1.05 28.47
N PRO A 55 -10.35 -1.63 28.96
CA PRO A 55 -11.66 -1.48 28.33
C PRO A 55 -12.28 -0.13 28.73
N GLY A 56 -12.26 0.80 27.77
CA GLY A 56 -13.03 2.03 27.82
C GLY A 56 -13.18 2.53 26.41
N HIS A 57 -14.42 2.68 25.92
CA HIS A 57 -14.72 3.28 24.62
C HIS A 57 -14.21 4.73 24.59
N ARG A 58 -12.94 4.90 24.23
CA ARG A 58 -12.36 6.12 23.71
C ARG A 58 -11.95 5.83 22.29
N ILE A 59 -12.47 6.61 21.36
CA ILE A 59 -11.99 6.67 19.96
C ILE A 59 -10.48 6.92 20.05
N SER A 60 -9.71 5.85 19.96
CA SER A 60 -8.26 5.91 20.00
C SER A 60 -7.83 6.38 18.63
N THR A 61 -7.79 7.69 18.44
CA THR A 61 -7.19 8.28 17.25
C THR A 61 -5.76 7.79 17.18
N MET A 62 -5.46 6.83 16.30
CA MET A 62 -4.08 6.51 15.96
C MET A 62 -3.37 7.81 15.57
N ARG A 63 -2.34 8.14 16.32
CA ARG A 63 -1.44 9.26 16.03
C ARG A 63 -0.26 8.70 15.27
N PHE A 64 -0.16 9.05 13.99
CA PHE A 64 1.08 8.82 13.25
C PHE A 64 2.08 9.91 13.59
N PHE A 65 3.27 9.48 14.03
CA PHE A 65 4.43 10.34 14.17
C PHE A 65 5.34 10.08 12.98
N TRP A 66 5.54 11.09 12.15
CA TRP A 66 6.34 10.98 10.93
C TRP A 66 7.82 11.16 11.26
N PRO A 67 8.70 10.21 10.90
CA PRO A 67 10.14 10.32 11.18
C PRO A 67 10.79 11.54 10.51
N ASN A 68 10.34 11.92 9.31
CA ASN A 68 10.87 13.03 8.55
C ASN A 68 9.81 14.14 8.31
N PRO A 69 10.20 15.43 8.40
CA PRO A 69 9.29 16.54 8.08
C PRO A 69 8.80 16.53 6.63
N ILE A 70 9.59 16.00 5.67
CA ILE A 70 9.18 15.86 4.27
C ILE A 70 7.96 14.94 4.16
N THR A 71 7.96 13.81 4.89
CA THR A 71 6.81 12.91 4.94
C THR A 71 5.58 13.61 5.48
N THR A 72 5.72 14.42 6.53
CA THR A 72 4.63 15.24 7.08
C THR A 72 4.06 16.20 6.03
N GLN A 73 4.94 16.87 5.28
CA GLN A 73 4.53 17.80 4.21
C GLN A 73 3.76 17.07 3.10
N VAL A 74 4.27 15.92 2.63
CA VAL A 74 3.63 15.14 1.57
C VAL A 74 2.25 14.66 1.97
N VAL A 75 2.10 14.06 3.16
CA VAL A 75 0.78 13.56 3.59
C VAL A 75 -0.21 14.71 3.81
N THR A 76 0.26 15.84 4.34
CA THR A 76 -0.58 17.03 4.58
C THR A 76 -1.01 17.67 3.25
N ALA A 77 -0.10 17.78 2.28
CA ALA A 77 -0.39 18.28 0.94
C ALA A 77 -1.40 17.39 0.19
N ALA A 78 -1.40 16.10 0.46
CA ALA A 78 -2.40 15.16 -0.04
C ALA A 78 -3.76 15.25 0.69
N GLY A 79 -3.90 16.07 1.72
CA GLY A 79 -5.14 16.23 2.49
C GLY A 79 -5.29 15.27 3.67
N TRP A 80 -4.22 14.57 4.07
CA TRP A 80 -4.23 13.79 5.31
C TRP A 80 -4.27 14.71 6.53
N THR A 81 -5.08 14.35 7.53
CA THR A 81 -5.04 14.94 8.87
C THR A 81 -5.15 13.84 9.91
N PRO A 82 -4.66 14.03 11.16
CA PRO A 82 -4.79 13.02 12.22
C PRO A 82 -6.23 12.60 12.51
N ALA A 83 -7.20 13.50 12.27
CA ALA A 83 -8.63 13.27 12.49
C ALA A 83 -9.36 12.66 11.28
N ARG A 84 -8.71 12.59 10.11
CA ARG A 84 -9.32 12.02 8.90
C ARG A 84 -9.70 10.56 9.14
N ARG A 85 -10.97 10.22 8.91
CA ARG A 85 -11.48 8.86 8.90
C ARG A 85 -12.49 8.74 7.77
N ILE A 86 -12.34 7.73 6.93
CA ILE A 86 -13.32 7.37 5.91
C ILE A 86 -13.97 6.04 6.28
N ASP A 87 -15.17 5.80 5.77
CA ASP A 87 -15.78 4.48 5.82
C ASP A 87 -15.07 3.55 4.83
N ILE A 88 -14.68 2.37 5.31
CA ILE A 88 -13.97 1.35 4.54
C ILE A 88 -14.75 0.03 4.45
N ALA A 89 -16.00 -0.03 4.94
CA ALA A 89 -16.77 -1.27 5.02
C ALA A 89 -16.81 -2.01 3.67
N MET A 90 -17.07 -1.29 2.58
CA MET A 90 -17.07 -1.87 1.23
C MET A 90 -15.74 -2.49 0.82
N TRP A 91 -14.61 -1.89 1.20
CA TRP A 91 -13.30 -2.46 0.91
C TRP A 91 -13.05 -3.71 1.75
N VAL A 92 -13.44 -3.69 3.03
CA VAL A 92 -13.33 -4.85 3.91
C VAL A 92 -14.14 -6.00 3.35
N ASP A 93 -15.43 -5.79 3.07
CA ASP A 93 -16.31 -6.82 2.52
C ASP A 93 -15.77 -7.40 1.20
N SER A 94 -15.23 -6.56 0.33
CA SER A 94 -14.70 -7.02 -0.97
C SER A 94 -13.43 -7.85 -0.81
N LEU A 95 -12.49 -7.41 0.04
CA LEU A 95 -11.25 -8.13 0.29
C LEU A 95 -11.51 -9.45 1.04
N GLU A 96 -12.37 -9.44 2.05
CA GLU A 96 -12.73 -10.65 2.79
C GLU A 96 -13.51 -11.64 1.91
N GLY A 97 -14.34 -11.13 0.99
CA GLY A 97 -14.99 -11.94 -0.04
C GLY A 97 -14.03 -12.67 -0.97
N GLU A 98 -12.83 -12.13 -1.19
CA GLU A 98 -11.75 -12.79 -1.95
C GLU A 98 -10.86 -13.71 -1.10
N GLY A 99 -10.95 -13.62 0.24
CA GLY A 99 -10.23 -14.47 1.19
C GLY A 99 -9.18 -13.76 2.04
N TYR A 100 -8.92 -12.47 1.80
CA TYR A 100 -8.02 -11.68 2.66
C TYR A 100 -8.57 -11.57 4.08
N GLN A 101 -7.68 -11.36 5.05
CA GLN A 101 -8.06 -11.00 6.42
C GLN A 101 -7.61 -9.58 6.71
N VAL A 102 -8.56 -8.64 6.77
CA VAL A 102 -8.23 -7.23 7.02
C VAL A 102 -7.88 -7.05 8.49
N THR A 103 -6.60 -6.83 8.77
CA THR A 103 -6.15 -6.65 10.16
C THR A 103 -6.55 -5.28 10.70
N ARG A 104 -6.62 -5.15 12.03
CA ARG A 104 -6.90 -3.85 12.68
C ARG A 104 -5.90 -2.77 12.27
N SER A 105 -4.64 -3.14 12.07
CA SER A 105 -3.60 -2.23 11.58
C SER A 105 -3.93 -1.73 10.18
N ALA A 106 -4.27 -2.65 9.26
CA ALA A 106 -4.68 -2.32 7.91
C ALA A 106 -5.92 -1.42 7.86
N ALA A 107 -6.97 -1.80 8.60
CA ALA A 107 -8.20 -1.01 8.71
C ALA A 107 -7.90 0.42 9.17
N SER A 108 -7.09 0.59 10.21
CA SER A 108 -6.75 1.92 10.74
C SER A 108 -5.95 2.78 9.75
N ILE A 109 -5.08 2.14 8.95
CA ILE A 109 -4.35 2.83 7.87
C ILE A 109 -5.33 3.24 6.78
N LEU A 110 -6.19 2.33 6.31
CA LEU A 110 -7.15 2.58 5.24
C LEU A 110 -8.20 3.63 5.61
N GLU A 111 -8.69 3.65 6.85
CA GLU A 111 -9.57 4.71 7.34
C GLU A 111 -8.89 6.09 7.27
N GLY A 112 -7.59 6.16 7.58
CA GLY A 112 -6.83 7.41 7.59
C GLY A 112 -6.36 7.86 6.21
N PHE A 113 -5.99 6.92 5.34
CA PHE A 113 -5.29 7.18 4.08
C PHE A 113 -6.10 6.84 2.84
N GLY A 114 -7.22 6.13 2.98
CA GLY A 114 -8.04 5.73 1.85
C GLY A 114 -8.46 6.91 0.97
N ASN A 115 -8.42 6.67 -0.33
CA ASN A 115 -8.68 7.63 -1.40
C ASN A 115 -7.67 8.79 -1.47
N LEU A 116 -6.55 8.73 -0.74
CA LEU A 116 -5.48 9.71 -0.89
C LEU A 116 -4.55 9.32 -2.04
N ALA A 117 -4.10 10.34 -2.77
CA ALA A 117 -3.00 10.27 -3.70
C ALA A 117 -1.81 11.02 -3.11
N LEU A 118 -0.74 10.31 -2.74
CA LEU A 118 0.47 10.93 -2.21
C LEU A 118 1.43 11.21 -3.35
N HIS A 119 1.51 12.47 -3.76
CA HIS A 119 2.47 12.93 -4.76
C HIS A 119 3.86 13.03 -4.12
N ILE A 120 4.69 12.03 -4.39
CA ILE A 120 6.03 11.98 -3.82
C ILE A 120 6.93 12.96 -4.59
N PRO A 121 7.73 13.81 -3.90
CA PRO A 121 8.62 14.74 -4.56
C PRO A 121 9.81 14.02 -5.21
N GLU A 122 10.29 14.60 -6.30
CA GLU A 122 11.57 14.22 -6.89
C GLU A 122 12.72 14.58 -5.94
N ILE A 123 13.64 13.65 -5.75
CA ILE A 123 14.81 13.85 -4.87
C ILE A 123 16.06 13.71 -5.74
N PRO A 124 16.88 14.77 -5.88
CA PRO A 124 18.11 14.69 -6.65
C PRO A 124 19.01 13.55 -6.17
N GLY A 125 19.48 12.71 -7.09
CA GLY A 125 20.34 11.56 -6.78
C GLY A 125 19.61 10.33 -6.24
N SER A 126 18.28 10.33 -6.21
CA SER A 126 17.50 9.12 -5.90
C SER A 126 17.57 8.12 -7.06
N GLU A 127 17.97 6.88 -6.77
CA GLU A 127 17.98 5.79 -7.75
C GLU A 127 16.57 5.31 -8.12
N ARG A 128 15.59 5.56 -7.26
CA ARG A 128 14.19 5.19 -7.45
C ARG A 128 13.36 6.41 -7.90
N PRO A 129 12.49 6.27 -8.90
CA PRO A 129 11.65 7.37 -9.40
C PRO A 129 10.69 7.84 -8.31
N ALA A 130 10.33 9.12 -8.35
CA ALA A 130 9.22 9.62 -7.55
C ALA A 130 7.89 9.23 -8.22
N GLU A 131 7.16 8.33 -7.57
CA GLU A 131 5.87 7.83 -8.06
C GLU A 131 4.76 8.23 -7.09
N THR A 132 3.59 8.53 -7.63
CA THR A 132 2.43 8.82 -6.77
C THR A 132 1.92 7.52 -6.17
N LEU A 133 1.61 7.49 -4.87
CA LEU A 133 0.95 6.35 -4.23
C LEU A 133 -0.56 6.60 -4.12
N PHE A 134 -1.35 5.68 -4.63
CA PHE A 134 -2.80 5.70 -4.55
C PHE A 134 -3.27 4.69 -3.51
N PHE A 135 -3.93 5.18 -2.45
CA PHE A 135 -4.49 4.34 -1.39
C PHE A 135 -5.89 3.87 -1.76
N ASP A 136 -5.91 2.86 -2.62
CA ASP A 136 -7.08 2.06 -2.95
C ASP A 136 -6.70 0.58 -2.83
N PRO A 137 -7.18 -0.13 -1.79
CA PRO A 137 -6.77 -1.51 -1.57
C PRO A 137 -7.39 -2.48 -2.61
N ILE A 138 -8.43 -2.07 -3.34
CA ILE A 138 -9.05 -2.91 -4.39
C ILE A 138 -8.19 -2.94 -5.63
N ASP A 139 -7.53 -1.83 -5.98
CA ASP A 139 -6.58 -1.77 -7.10
C ASP A 139 -5.38 -2.71 -6.90
N VAL A 140 -5.08 -3.06 -5.64
CA VAL A 140 -4.00 -3.98 -5.26
C VAL A 140 -4.52 -5.41 -5.08
N GLY A 141 -5.63 -5.57 -4.38
CA GLY A 141 -6.09 -6.86 -3.87
C GLY A 141 -6.90 -7.67 -4.86
N SER A 142 -7.67 -7.01 -5.73
CA SER A 142 -8.70 -7.71 -6.50
C SER A 142 -8.12 -8.63 -7.56
N GLY A 143 -8.49 -9.91 -7.49
CA GLY A 143 -7.98 -10.97 -8.35
C GLY A 143 -6.54 -11.41 -8.03
N MET A 144 -5.94 -10.90 -6.95
CA MET A 144 -4.55 -11.18 -6.56
C MET A 144 -4.43 -12.07 -5.33
N TYR A 145 -5.54 -12.54 -4.75
CA TYR A 145 -5.52 -13.29 -3.49
C TYR A 145 -4.63 -14.55 -3.57
N GLU A 146 -4.75 -15.35 -4.63
CA GLU A 146 -3.93 -16.57 -4.79
C GLU A 146 -2.42 -16.26 -4.78
N ARG A 147 -2.01 -15.19 -5.47
CA ARG A 147 -0.61 -14.73 -5.47
C ARG A 147 -0.15 -14.38 -4.06
N TYR A 148 -0.94 -13.61 -3.31
CA TYR A 148 -0.55 -13.20 -1.97
C TYR A 148 -0.60 -14.37 -0.99
N ALA A 149 -1.52 -15.33 -1.13
CA ALA A 149 -1.55 -16.54 -0.30
C ALA A 149 -0.24 -17.35 -0.41
N ASP A 150 0.34 -17.46 -1.60
CA ASP A 150 1.66 -18.09 -1.79
C ASP A 150 2.79 -17.32 -1.08
N LEU A 151 2.75 -15.99 -1.15
CA LEU A 151 3.73 -15.13 -0.47
C LEU A 151 3.57 -15.19 1.05
N GLU A 152 2.33 -15.18 1.55
CA GLU A 152 1.99 -15.34 2.97
C GLU A 152 2.54 -16.65 3.53
N LEU A 153 2.39 -17.75 2.79
CA LEU A 153 2.96 -19.05 3.14
C LEU A 153 4.49 -18.97 3.21
N ALA A 154 5.13 -18.31 2.25
CA ALA A 154 6.58 -18.21 2.18
C ALA A 154 7.20 -17.37 3.30
N ILE A 155 6.53 -16.31 3.75
CA ILE A 155 7.04 -15.42 4.80
C ILE A 155 6.44 -15.67 6.19
N GLY A 156 5.41 -16.50 6.29
CA GLY A 156 4.73 -16.83 7.55
C GLY A 156 3.89 -15.71 8.15
N HIS A 157 3.46 -14.74 7.33
CA HIS A 157 2.67 -13.58 7.76
C HIS A 157 1.56 -13.30 6.78
N ARG A 158 0.35 -13.01 7.29
CA ARG A 158 -0.77 -12.57 6.46
C ARG A 158 -0.54 -11.16 5.93
N MET A 159 -1.09 -10.86 4.76
CA MET A 159 -0.95 -9.59 4.06
C MET A 159 -2.32 -8.96 3.83
N THR A 160 -2.44 -7.66 4.11
CA THR A 160 -3.59 -6.86 3.69
C THR A 160 -3.14 -5.82 2.66
N PRO A 161 -3.79 -5.75 1.49
CA PRO A 161 -3.55 -4.72 0.47
C PRO A 161 -3.75 -3.30 1.00
N LEU A 162 -2.92 -2.34 0.58
CA LEU A 162 -3.04 -0.93 0.97
C LEU A 162 -3.07 0.07 -0.19
N ALA A 163 -2.03 0.06 -1.02
CA ALA A 163 -1.81 1.12 -2.01
C ALA A 163 -1.00 0.63 -3.22
N VAL A 164 -1.12 1.33 -4.34
CA VAL A 164 -0.37 1.05 -5.57
C VAL A 164 0.36 2.30 -6.04
N ASN A 165 1.53 2.14 -6.65
CA ASN A 165 2.22 3.26 -7.31
C ASN A 165 1.54 3.64 -8.63
N SER A 166 1.85 4.83 -9.14
CA SER A 166 1.23 5.37 -10.36
C SER A 166 1.49 4.58 -11.63
N THR A 167 2.52 3.72 -11.64
CA THR A 167 2.83 2.85 -12.78
C THR A 167 2.18 1.47 -12.66
N GLY A 168 1.54 1.13 -11.53
CA GLY A 168 0.97 -0.19 -11.28
C GLY A 168 2.03 -1.30 -11.18
N THR A 169 3.29 -0.94 -10.89
CA THR A 169 4.40 -1.89 -10.83
C THR A 169 4.77 -2.28 -9.40
N ALA A 170 4.38 -1.47 -8.41
CA ALA A 170 4.65 -1.73 -7.00
C ALA A 170 3.38 -1.60 -6.16
N PHE A 171 3.16 -2.60 -5.32
CA PHE A 171 1.98 -2.78 -4.48
C PHE A 171 2.41 -2.78 -3.02
N LEU A 172 1.81 -1.92 -2.21
CA LEU A 172 2.06 -1.84 -0.78
C LEU A 172 1.06 -2.71 -0.04
N LEU A 173 1.58 -3.56 0.85
CA LEU A 173 0.79 -4.41 1.74
C LEU A 173 1.27 -4.23 3.18
N VAL A 174 0.35 -4.40 4.13
CA VAL A 174 0.68 -4.47 5.54
C VAL A 174 0.57 -5.90 6.03
N LEU A 175 1.58 -6.34 6.77
CA LEU A 175 1.60 -7.65 7.41
C LEU A 175 0.79 -7.62 8.70
N ASP A 176 0.33 -8.79 9.15
CA ASP A 176 -0.39 -8.94 10.42
C ASP A 176 0.37 -8.45 11.66
N ASN A 177 1.71 -8.42 11.60
CA ASN A 177 2.57 -7.87 12.64
C ASN A 177 2.74 -6.33 12.58
N GLY A 178 2.11 -5.66 11.60
CA GLY A 178 2.17 -4.20 11.40
C GLY A 178 3.32 -3.70 10.52
N SER A 179 4.21 -4.58 10.06
CA SER A 179 5.24 -4.25 9.07
C SER A 179 4.62 -3.99 7.70
N VAL A 180 5.27 -3.17 6.88
CA VAL A 180 4.78 -2.86 5.53
C VAL A 180 5.80 -3.30 4.51
N VAL A 181 5.32 -3.99 3.49
CA VAL A 181 6.09 -4.53 2.38
C VAL A 181 5.65 -3.91 1.07
N SER A 182 6.55 -3.93 0.09
CA SER A 182 6.26 -3.66 -1.31
C SER A 182 6.42 -4.96 -2.09
N ASP A 183 5.39 -5.40 -2.79
CA ASP A 183 5.51 -6.38 -3.87
C ASP A 183 5.76 -5.63 -5.18
N GLY A 184 6.77 -6.02 -5.94
CA GLY A 184 7.13 -5.35 -7.18
C GLY A 184 8.14 -6.12 -8.04
N PRO A 185 8.78 -5.46 -9.03
CA PRO A 185 9.58 -6.16 -10.04
C PRO A 185 10.80 -6.89 -9.47
N HIS A 186 11.29 -6.43 -8.31
CA HIS A 186 12.48 -6.99 -7.67
C HIS A 186 12.18 -8.05 -6.61
N GLY A 187 10.90 -8.39 -6.39
CA GLY A 187 10.47 -9.27 -5.31
C GLY A 187 9.70 -8.55 -4.22
N LEU A 188 9.55 -9.24 -3.08
CA LEU A 188 8.88 -8.73 -1.90
C LEU A 188 9.91 -8.04 -0.99
N GLN A 189 9.72 -6.76 -0.74
CA GLN A 189 10.67 -5.92 -0.01
C GLN A 189 10.04 -5.30 1.23
N LEU A 190 10.70 -5.43 2.39
CA LEU A 190 10.32 -4.76 3.63
C LEU A 190 10.68 -3.27 3.56
N LEU A 191 9.67 -2.41 3.72
CA LEU A 191 9.83 -0.96 3.75
C LEU A 191 10.05 -0.44 5.18
N GLY A 192 9.35 -1.03 6.14
CA GLY A 192 9.48 -0.67 7.55
C GLY A 192 8.67 -1.57 8.46
N ASN A 193 9.02 -1.59 9.74
CA ASN A 193 8.33 -2.41 10.75
C ASN A 193 7.03 -1.75 11.25
N THR A 194 6.78 -0.52 10.80
CA THR A 194 5.56 0.24 11.08
C THR A 194 5.19 1.05 9.84
N PHE A 195 3.91 1.39 9.71
CA PHE A 195 3.43 2.22 8.61
C PHE A 195 4.14 3.58 8.49
N PRO A 196 4.40 4.35 9.57
CA PRO A 196 5.17 5.59 9.47
C PRO A 196 6.57 5.42 8.92
N GLN A 197 7.30 4.38 9.35
CA GLN A 197 8.64 4.10 8.85
C GLN A 197 8.63 3.71 7.37
N ALA A 198 7.65 2.91 6.96
CA ALA A 198 7.51 2.49 5.57
C ALA A 198 7.16 3.66 4.65
N LEU A 199 6.21 4.51 5.07
CA LEU A 199 5.84 5.68 4.29
C LEU A 199 6.99 6.70 4.21
N ASP A 200 7.72 6.88 5.31
CA ASP A 200 8.96 7.66 5.33
C ASP A 200 9.98 7.15 4.30
N LEU A 201 10.21 5.84 4.27
CA LEU A 201 11.12 5.24 3.28
C LEU A 201 10.63 5.41 1.85
N SER A 202 9.33 5.29 1.59
CA SER A 202 8.74 5.51 0.27
C SER A 202 8.90 6.96 -0.19
N VAL A 203 8.68 7.92 0.71
CA VAL A 203 8.75 9.35 0.41
C VAL A 203 10.19 9.84 0.28
N CYS A 204 11.02 9.58 1.29
CA CYS A 204 12.36 10.14 1.39
C CYS A 204 13.42 9.31 0.69
N ARG A 205 13.16 8.02 0.47
CA ARG A 205 14.05 7.09 -0.26
C ARG A 205 15.52 7.11 0.21
N HIS A 206 15.75 7.39 1.50
CA HIS A 206 17.08 7.59 2.09
C HIS A 206 17.92 6.31 2.25
N ARG A 207 17.33 5.14 1.99
CA ARG A 207 18.00 3.85 1.94
C ARG A 207 17.29 2.89 0.99
N SER A 208 17.93 1.75 0.72
CA SER A 208 17.30 0.63 0.02
C SER A 208 16.40 -0.17 0.97
N PRO A 209 15.24 -0.66 0.50
CA PRO A 209 14.41 -1.56 1.28
C PRO A 209 15.10 -2.93 1.45
N ILE A 210 14.67 -3.70 2.44
CA ILE A 210 15.26 -5.01 2.74
C ILE A 210 14.54 -6.09 1.91
N SER A 211 15.25 -6.85 1.10
CA SER A 211 14.63 -7.94 0.33
C SER A 211 14.25 -9.12 1.23
N LEU A 212 12.96 -9.48 1.23
CA LEU A 212 12.46 -10.67 1.92
C LEU A 212 12.47 -11.87 0.96
N LEU A 213 11.95 -11.65 -0.25
CA LEU A 213 11.87 -12.64 -1.31
C LEU A 213 12.36 -12.02 -2.61
N THR A 214 13.10 -12.77 -3.42
CA THR A 214 13.45 -12.37 -4.79
C THR A 214 12.72 -13.23 -5.79
N TYR A 215 12.18 -12.61 -6.84
CA TYR A 215 11.56 -13.32 -7.95
C TYR A 215 12.63 -13.73 -8.96
N ASN A 216 12.85 -15.03 -9.10
CA ASN A 216 13.64 -15.57 -10.19
C ASN A 216 12.75 -15.67 -11.42
N TYR A 217 12.75 -14.64 -12.26
CA TYR A 217 12.22 -14.76 -13.62
C TYR A 217 13.15 -15.63 -14.43
N THR A 218 12.94 -16.95 -14.40
CA THR A 218 13.51 -17.82 -15.43
C THR A 218 12.89 -17.40 -16.75
N ARG A 219 13.62 -16.62 -17.56
CA ARG A 219 13.20 -16.40 -18.96
C ARG A 219 12.97 -17.78 -19.57
N PRO A 220 11.81 -18.05 -20.20
CA PRO A 220 11.66 -19.28 -20.96
C PRO A 220 12.82 -19.35 -21.95
N ARG A 221 13.61 -20.44 -21.87
CA ARG A 221 14.65 -20.71 -22.86
C ARG A 221 13.96 -20.65 -24.22
N ARG A 222 14.39 -19.73 -25.10
CA ARG A 222 13.95 -19.75 -26.49
C ARG A 222 14.14 -21.19 -26.99
N PRO A 223 13.12 -21.84 -27.57
CA PRO A 223 13.35 -23.12 -28.23
C PRO A 223 14.46 -22.88 -29.24
N VAL A 224 15.56 -23.62 -29.07
CA VAL A 224 16.60 -23.70 -30.09
C VAL A 224 15.93 -24.46 -31.22
N HIS A 225 15.46 -23.74 -32.24
CA HIS A 225 15.08 -24.37 -33.49
C HIS A 225 16.36 -25.02 -34.05
N ALA A 226 16.36 -26.36 -34.04
CA ALA A 226 17.35 -27.19 -34.70
C ALA A 226 17.09 -27.22 -36.21
#